data_AF-A0A944KDN9-F1
#
_entry.id   AF-A0A944KDN9-F1
#
_cell.length_a   1.000
_cell.length_b   1.000
_cell.length_c   1.000
_cell.angle_alpha   90.00
_cell.angle_beta   90.00
_cell.angle_gamma   90.00
#
_symmetry.space_group_name_H-M   'P 1'
#
loop_
_entity.id
_entity.type
_entity.pdbx_description
1 polymer ?
#
loop_
_entity_poly.entity_id
_entity_poly.type
_entity_poly.pdbx_seq_one_letter_code
_entity_poly.pdbx_strand_id
1 'polypeptide(L)'
;MTRLARALLAVYLVAFVWLAYVSAVCLHHNDPGQAAAFYATATLVAVAGGRERQHAAALQAAAVRDPRPYPNDLDAVMRAELARTCRCERWWTTFGTDHDPTCTQQTSATNTRHDEQG
;
A
#
# COMPACT_ATOMS: atom_id res chain seq x y z
N MET A 1 8.41 -15.01 -3.43
CA MET A 1 7.15 -15.13 -2.67
C MET A 1 7.44 -15.00 -1.18
N THR A 2 6.78 -14.06 -0.50
CA THR A 2 6.91 -13.86 0.95
C THR A 2 6.35 -15.06 1.72
N ARG A 3 6.78 -15.26 2.98
CA ARG A 3 6.25 -16.35 3.85
C ARG A 3 4.73 -16.24 4.01
N LEU A 4 4.22 -15.02 4.12
CA LEU A 4 2.79 -14.71 4.18
C LEU A 4 2.04 -15.19 2.91
N ALA A 5 2.56 -14.91 1.71
CA ALA A 5 1.92 -15.34 0.47
C ALA A 5 1.84 -16.88 0.34
N ARG A 6 2.85 -17.60 0.85
CA ARG A 6 2.80 -19.07 0.91
C ARG A 6 1.77 -19.58 1.91
N ALA A 7 1.66 -18.93 3.07
CA ALA A 7 0.66 -19.28 4.08
C ALA A 7 -0.77 -19.03 3.55
N LEU A 8 -1.03 -17.88 2.94
CA LEU A 8 -2.32 -17.57 2.31
C LEU A 8 -2.67 -18.57 1.21
N LEU A 9 -1.70 -18.93 0.36
CA LEU A 9 -1.91 -19.97 -0.65
C LEU A 9 -2.27 -21.32 -0.03
N ALA A 10 -1.57 -21.73 1.03
CA ALA A 10 -1.88 -22.97 1.74
C ALA A 10 -3.31 -22.94 2.32
N VAL A 11 -3.72 -21.81 2.92
CA VAL A 11 -5.08 -21.62 3.44
C VAL A 11 -6.11 -21.73 2.32
N TYR A 12 -5.89 -21.10 1.17
CA TYR A 12 -6.81 -21.22 0.02
C TYR A 12 -6.91 -22.66 -0.51
N LEU A 13 -5.80 -23.39 -0.58
CA LEU A 13 -5.81 -24.79 -1.01
C LEU A 13 -6.56 -25.69 0.00
N VAL A 14 -6.31 -25.51 1.29
CA VAL A 14 -7.01 -26.25 2.35
C VAL A 14 -8.51 -25.97 2.29
N ALA A 15 -8.91 -24.68 2.19
CA ALA A 15 -10.31 -24.30 2.08
C ALA A 15 -10.98 -24.86 0.82
N PHE A 16 -10.29 -24.84 -0.32
CA PHE A 16 -10.79 -25.42 -1.57
C PHE A 16 -11.04 -26.92 -1.45
N VAL A 17 -10.05 -27.67 -0.96
CA VAL A 17 -10.15 -29.13 -0.78
C VAL A 17 -11.27 -29.47 0.20
N TRP A 18 -11.37 -28.73 1.31
CA TRP A 18 -12.43 -28.90 2.30
C TRP A 18 -13.82 -28.67 1.70
N LEU A 19 -14.04 -27.57 0.99
CA LEU A 19 -15.33 -27.26 0.36
C LEU A 19 -15.70 -28.27 -0.74
N ALA A 20 -14.72 -28.74 -1.52
CA ALA A 20 -14.93 -29.79 -2.51
C ALA A 20 -15.35 -31.11 -1.84
N TYR A 21 -14.71 -31.47 -0.72
CA TYR A 21 -15.10 -32.64 0.06
C TYR A 21 -16.52 -32.51 0.61
N VAL A 22 -16.88 -31.38 1.22
CA VAL A 22 -18.24 -31.14 1.73
C VAL A 22 -19.27 -31.21 0.60
N SER A 23 -18.99 -30.63 -0.57
CA SER A 23 -19.85 -30.73 -1.75
C SER A 23 -20.09 -32.18 -2.17
N ALA A 24 -19.05 -33.02 -2.18
CA ALA A 24 -19.18 -34.45 -2.46
C ALA A 24 -20.04 -35.19 -1.42
N VAL A 25 -19.87 -34.86 -0.14
CA VAL A 25 -20.72 -35.41 0.94
C VAL A 25 -22.19 -35.02 0.75
N CYS A 26 -22.50 -33.78 0.35
CA CYS A 26 -23.87 -33.36 0.06
C CYS A 26 -24.49 -34.15 -1.10
N LEU A 27 -23.71 -34.48 -2.14
CA LEU A 27 -24.18 -35.32 -3.24
C LEU A 27 -24.53 -36.74 -2.76
N HIS A 28 -23.77 -37.30 -1.82
CA HIS A 28 -24.08 -38.60 -1.22
C HIS A 28 -25.36 -38.59 -0.38
N HIS A 29 -25.73 -37.44 0.21
CA HIS A 29 -26.97 -37.28 0.97
C HIS A 29 -28.17 -36.83 0.10
N ASN A 30 -27.98 -36.77 -1.23
CA ASN A 30 -29.01 -36.40 -2.19
C ASN A 30 -29.52 -34.95 -2.05
N ASP A 31 -28.64 -34.04 -1.58
CA ASP A 31 -28.90 -32.61 -1.41
C ASP A 31 -28.15 -31.77 -2.47
N PRO A 32 -28.56 -31.79 -3.75
CA PRO A 32 -27.81 -31.19 -4.85
C PRO A 32 -27.72 -29.65 -4.75
N GLY A 33 -28.70 -29.00 -4.13
CA GLY A 33 -28.71 -27.55 -3.95
C GLY A 33 -27.57 -27.07 -3.04
N GLN A 34 -27.35 -27.77 -1.93
CA GLN A 34 -26.24 -27.46 -1.02
C GLN A 34 -24.89 -27.80 -1.65
N ALA A 35 -24.80 -28.93 -2.36
CA ALA A 35 -23.60 -29.33 -3.08
C ALA A 35 -23.16 -28.25 -4.09
N ALA A 36 -24.11 -27.70 -4.86
CA ALA A 36 -23.86 -26.64 -5.82
C ALA A 36 -23.33 -25.35 -5.15
N ALA A 37 -23.90 -24.96 -4.01
CA ALA A 37 -23.45 -23.79 -3.26
C ALA A 37 -22.00 -23.95 -2.75
N PHE A 38 -21.66 -25.10 -2.18
CA PHE A 38 -20.28 -25.37 -1.72
C PHE A 38 -19.29 -25.44 -2.89
N TYR A 39 -19.69 -26.04 -4.01
CA TYR A 39 -18.86 -26.09 -5.21
C TYR A 39 -18.61 -24.70 -5.81
N ALA A 40 -19.66 -23.87 -5.90
CA ALA A 40 -19.53 -22.49 -6.33
C ALA A 40 -18.57 -21.70 -5.42
N THR A 41 -18.70 -21.89 -4.10
CA THR A 41 -17.82 -21.26 -3.10
C THR A 41 -16.37 -21.73 -3.25
N ALA A 42 -16.13 -23.03 -3.47
CA ALA A 42 -14.79 -23.57 -3.74
C ALA A 42 -14.18 -22.92 -4.99
N THR A 43 -14.97 -22.77 -6.05
CA THR A 43 -14.52 -22.15 -7.30
C THR A 43 -14.11 -20.69 -7.07
N LEU A 44 -14.87 -19.92 -6.28
CA LEU A 44 -14.51 -18.55 -5.91
C LEU A 44 -13.18 -18.48 -5.14
N VAL A 45 -12.96 -19.41 -4.21
CA VAL A 45 -11.70 -19.51 -3.44
C VAL A 45 -10.51 -19.79 -4.38
N ALA A 46 -10.66 -20.68 -5.36
CA ALA A 46 -9.62 -20.96 -6.34
C ALA A 46 -9.30 -19.74 -7.21
N VAL A 47 -10.32 -19.00 -7.66
CA VAL A 47 -10.16 -17.76 -8.44
C VAL A 47 -9.46 -16.69 -7.60
N ALA A 48 -9.82 -16.52 -6.33
CA ALA A 48 -9.17 -15.57 -5.42
C ALA A 48 -7.68 -15.89 -5.26
N GLY A 49 -7.32 -17.16 -5.05
CA GLY A 49 -5.93 -17.61 -5.00
C GLY A 49 -5.16 -17.36 -6.31
N GLY A 50 -5.83 -17.51 -7.46
CA GLY A 50 -5.28 -17.17 -8.78
C GLY A 50 -5.00 -15.68 -8.94
N ARG A 51 -5.94 -14.82 -8.51
CA ARG A 51 -5.79 -13.36 -8.54
C ARG A 51 -4.65 -12.88 -7.65
N GLU A 52 -4.50 -13.46 -6.46
CA GLU A 52 -3.40 -13.14 -5.55
C GLU A 52 -2.04 -13.45 -6.19
N ARG A 53 -1.93 -14.60 -6.87
CA ARG A 53 -0.71 -14.95 -7.63
C ARG A 53 -0.42 -13.96 -8.76
N GLN A 54 -1.44 -13.58 -9.53
CA GLN A 54 -1.30 -12.60 -10.60
C GLN A 54 -0.89 -11.23 -10.06
N HIS A 55 -1.47 -10.79 -8.95
CA HIS A 55 -1.12 -9.53 -8.30
C HIS A 55 0.32 -9.55 -7.78
N ALA A 56 0.74 -10.62 -7.10
CA ALA A 56 2.11 -10.79 -6.65
C ALA A 56 3.11 -10.84 -7.81
N ALA A 57 2.74 -11.45 -8.94
CA ALA A 57 3.57 -11.47 -10.16
C ALA A 57 3.64 -10.08 -10.81
N ALA A 58 2.53 -9.33 -10.85
CA ALA A 58 2.49 -7.96 -11.37
C ALA A 58 3.36 -7.01 -10.54
N LEU A 59 3.31 -7.10 -9.21
CA LEU A 59 4.17 -6.33 -8.31
C LEU A 59 5.66 -6.67 -8.50
N GLN A 60 6.00 -7.96 -8.66
CA GLN A 60 7.38 -8.36 -8.96
C GLN A 60 7.83 -7.84 -10.32
N ALA A 61 6.99 -7.91 -11.35
CA ALA A 61 7.30 -7.40 -12.67
C ALA A 61 7.46 -5.86 -12.67
N ALA A 62 6.65 -5.15 -11.90
CA ALA A 62 6.78 -3.69 -11.71
C ALA A 62 8.09 -3.33 -10.99
N ALA A 63 8.44 -4.06 -9.93
CA ALA A 63 9.70 -3.85 -9.19
C ALA A 63 10.94 -4.13 -10.05
N VAL A 64 10.87 -5.05 -11.02
CA VAL A 64 11.98 -5.34 -11.95
C VAL A 64 12.02 -4.34 -13.11
N ARG A 65 10.87 -3.80 -13.53
CA ARG A 65 10.79 -2.80 -14.61
C ARG A 65 11.15 -1.37 -14.18
N ASP A 66 11.14 -1.06 -12.89
CA ASP A 66 11.46 0.29 -12.41
C ASP A 66 12.76 0.35 -11.60
N PRO A 67 13.92 0.50 -12.28
CA PRO A 67 15.11 1.07 -11.68
C PRO A 67 15.18 2.57 -11.98
N ARG A 68 14.07 3.32 -12.07
CA ARG A 68 14.21 4.79 -12.11
C ARG A 68 14.63 5.23 -10.71
N PRO A 69 15.85 5.78 -10.54
CA PRO A 69 16.06 6.63 -9.40
C PRO A 69 15.01 7.73 -9.53
N TYR A 70 14.15 7.85 -8.53
CA TYR A 70 13.38 9.07 -8.32
C TYR A 70 14.36 10.24 -8.55
N PRO A 71 14.05 11.21 -9.42
CA PRO A 71 15.03 12.23 -9.75
C PRO A 71 15.49 12.87 -8.45
N ASN A 72 16.78 12.67 -8.13
CA ASN A 72 17.47 13.17 -6.95
C ASN A 72 17.14 14.65 -6.71
N ASP A 73 16.88 15.41 -7.78
CA ASP A 73 16.43 16.79 -7.70
C ASP A 73 15.16 17.00 -6.88
N LEU A 74 14.13 16.16 -6.96
CA LEU A 74 12.92 16.36 -6.15
C LEU A 74 13.19 16.11 -4.66
N ASP A 75 13.96 15.08 -4.33
CA ASP A 75 14.35 14.81 -2.94
C ASP A 75 15.36 15.83 -2.41
N ALA A 76 16.25 16.34 -3.28
CA ALA A 76 17.20 17.40 -2.95
C ALA A 76 16.50 18.74 -2.77
N VAL A 77 15.53 19.07 -3.64
CA VAL A 77 14.64 20.23 -3.52
C VAL A 77 13.80 20.09 -2.27
N MET A 78 13.14 18.96 -2.04
CA MET A 78 12.34 18.72 -0.85
C MET A 78 13.20 18.81 0.42
N ARG A 79 14.40 18.23 0.44
CA ARG A 79 15.32 18.34 1.59
C ARG A 79 15.84 19.75 1.79
N ALA A 80 16.11 20.49 0.71
CA ALA A 80 16.51 21.89 0.77
C ALA A 80 15.37 22.78 1.26
N GLU A 81 14.14 22.54 0.81
CA GLU A 81 12.95 23.23 1.29
C GLU A 81 12.70 22.89 2.76
N LEU A 82 12.67 21.61 3.17
CA LEU A 82 12.54 21.24 4.59
C LEU A 82 13.66 21.83 5.46
N ALA A 83 14.89 21.95 4.95
CA ALA A 83 15.98 22.60 5.68
C ALA A 83 15.79 24.13 5.83
N ARG A 84 14.98 24.75 4.97
CA ARG A 84 14.58 26.17 5.05
C ARG A 84 13.34 26.36 5.93
N THR A 85 12.61 25.29 6.23
CA THR A 85 11.40 25.37 7.06
C THR A 85 11.76 25.42 8.54
N CYS A 86 11.10 26.33 9.25
CA CYS A 86 11.22 26.42 10.70
C CYS A 86 10.72 25.12 11.34
N ARG A 87 11.42 24.64 12.37
CA ARG A 87 11.07 23.39 13.08
C ARG A 87 9.79 23.50 13.93
N CYS A 88 9.07 24.61 13.89
CA CYS A 88 7.82 24.74 14.64
C CYS A 88 6.65 24.14 13.84
N GLU A 89 5.80 23.35 14.50
CA GLU A 89 4.59 22.75 13.91
C GLU A 89 3.62 23.80 13.34
N ARG A 90 3.76 25.07 13.75
CA ARG A 90 2.92 26.19 13.31
C ARG A 90 3.17 26.57 11.85
N TRP A 91 4.35 26.32 11.30
CA TRP A 91 4.66 26.59 9.89
C TRP A 91 3.80 25.76 8.91
N TRP A 92 3.49 24.50 9.26
CA TRP A 92 2.62 23.65 8.43
C TRP A 92 1.16 24.13 8.40
N THR A 93 0.70 24.81 9.45
CA THR A 93 -0.69 25.28 9.54
C THR A 93 -0.99 26.48 8.64
N THR A 94 0.04 27.16 8.15
CA THR A 94 -0.07 28.30 7.22
C THR A 94 0.31 27.92 5.80
N PHE A 95 0.43 26.63 5.47
CA PHE A 95 0.93 26.16 4.18
C PHE A 95 2.26 26.81 3.77
N GLY A 96 3.08 27.17 4.74
CA GLY A 96 4.37 27.82 4.53
C GLY A 96 4.32 29.25 3.97
N THR A 97 3.16 29.90 3.94
CA THR A 97 3.03 31.27 3.42
C THR A 97 3.24 32.35 4.47
N ASP A 98 3.04 32.04 5.75
CA ASP A 98 3.16 33.02 6.85
C ASP A 98 3.76 32.39 8.10
N HIS A 99 4.73 33.04 8.73
CA HIS A 99 5.41 32.53 9.91
C HIS A 99 5.43 33.60 11.01
N ASP A 100 5.11 33.20 12.25
CA ASP A 100 5.20 34.08 13.43
C ASP A 100 6.63 34.67 13.54
N PRO A 101 6.80 36.00 13.44
CA PRO A 101 8.11 36.66 13.38
C PRO A 101 8.91 36.53 14.68
N THR A 102 8.28 36.10 15.78
CA THR A 102 8.92 35.98 17.10
C THR A 102 9.38 34.56 17.44
N CYS A 103 9.31 33.63 16.49
CA CYS A 103 9.58 32.22 16.77
C CYS A 103 11.06 31.93 16.99
N THR A 104 11.36 31.35 18.16
CA THR A 104 12.71 31.00 18.61
C THR A 104 13.35 29.81 17.89
N GLN A 105 12.58 29.09 17.06
CA GLN A 105 13.03 27.95 16.26
C GLN A 105 13.24 28.32 14.78
N GLN A 106 13.12 29.60 14.42
CA GLN A 106 13.38 30.06 13.06
C GLN A 106 14.85 29.83 12.69
N THR A 107 15.07 29.19 11.56
CA THR A 107 16.37 29.09 10.91
C THR A 107 16.61 30.35 10.07
N SER A 108 17.80 30.94 10.15
CA SER A 108 18.16 32.27 9.64
C SER A 108 17.93 32.51 8.13
N ALA A 109 17.64 31.48 7.35
CA ALA A 109 17.35 31.60 5.91
C ALA A 109 16.03 32.35 5.62
N THR A 110 15.04 32.26 6.51
CA THR A 110 13.72 32.89 6.31
C THR A 110 13.75 34.41 6.46
N ASN A 111 14.79 34.97 7.10
CA ASN A 111 14.87 36.40 7.42
C ASN A 111 15.34 37.27 6.25
N THR A 112 15.95 36.67 5.21
CA THR A 112 16.57 37.44 4.12
C THR A 112 15.58 37.99 3.09
N ARG A 113 14.30 37.59 3.12
CA ARG A 113 13.31 38.08 2.15
C ARG A 113 12.59 39.36 2.58
N HIS A 114 12.69 39.75 3.85
CA HIS A 114 12.01 40.97 4.33
C HIS A 114 12.86 42.24 4.19
N ASP A 115 14.18 42.10 4.09
CA ASP A 115 15.11 43.24 4.04
C ASP A 115 15.32 43.83 2.63
N GLU A 116 14.78 43.22 1.57
CA GLU A 116 14.91 43.73 0.18
C GLU A 116 13.72 44.60 -0.28
N GLN A 117 12.75 44.90 0.60
CA GLN A 117 11.59 45.75 0.27
C GLN A 117 11.40 46.96 1.20
N GLY A 118 12.43 47.37 1.95
CA GLY A 118 12.42 48.55 2.82
C GLY A 118 13.53 49.53 2.48
#